data_AF-A0A3B0SGL5-F1
#
_entry.id   AF-A0A3B0SGL5-F1
#
_cell.length_a   1.000
_cell.length_b   1.000
_cell.length_c   1.000
_cell.angle_alpha   90.00
_cell.angle_beta   90.00
_cell.angle_gamma   90.00
#
_symmetry.space_group_name_H-M   'P 1'
#
loop_
_entity.id
_entity.type
_entity.pdbx_description
1 polymer ?
#
loop_
_entity_poly.entity_id
_entity_poly.type
_entity_poly.pdbx_seq_one_letter_code
_entity_poly.pdbx_strand_id
1 'polypeptide(L)' 'MEEILGFAALFFGLGLAAAMVWLQNRPKTEFKVSLLPHTPLMFAGAFIAIVAVAYLLSVYGVKLPERGGRF' A
#
# COMPACT_ATOMS: atom_id res chain seq x y z
N MET A 1 -3.25 9.62 -19.11
CA MET A 1 -2.03 8.86 -18.72
C MET A 1 -1.88 8.76 -17.20
N GLU A 2 -2.25 9.78 -16.43
CA GLU A 2 -2.10 9.78 -14.95
C GLU A 2 -2.98 8.75 -14.22
N GLU A 3 -4.17 8.44 -14.73
CA GLU A 3 -5.05 7.40 -14.14
C GLU A 3 -4.40 6.01 -14.17
N ILE A 4 -3.72 5.67 -15.28
CA ILE A 4 -3.04 4.38 -15.44
C ILE A 4 -1.92 4.23 -14.39
N LEU A 5 -1.20 5.31 -14.10
CA LEU A 5 -0.16 5.33 -13.07
C LEU A 5 -0.77 5.12 -11.68
N GLY A 6 -1.90 5.74 -11.39
CA GLY A 6 -2.63 5.56 -10.13
C GLY A 6 -3.11 4.13 -9.91
N PHE A 7 -3.74 3.53 -10.92
CA PHE A 7 -4.17 2.13 -10.86
C PHE A 7 -2.97 1.17 -10.77
N ALA A 8 -1.90 1.40 -11.54
CA ALA A 8 -0.70 0.59 -11.49
C ALA A 8 -0.04 0.62 -10.09
N ALA A 9 0.07 1.81 -9.48
CA ALA A 9 0.59 1.96 -8.12
C ALA A 9 -0.30 1.27 -7.07
N LEU A 10 -1.62 1.33 -7.25
CA LEU A 10 -2.60 0.70 -6.36
C LEU A 10 -2.49 -0.83 -6.41
N PHE A 11 -2.52 -1.42 -7.61
CA PHE A 11 -2.32 -2.87 -7.78
C PHE A 11 -0.94 -3.33 -7.34
N PHE A 12 0.09 -2.53 -7.56
CA PHE A 12 1.45 -2.85 -7.09
C PHE A 12 1.53 -2.86 -5.56
N GLY A 13 0.98 -1.85 -4.87
CA GLY A 13 0.94 -1.80 -3.41
C GLY A 13 0.14 -2.93 -2.78
N LEU A 14 -1.06 -3.21 -3.32
CA LEU A 14 -1.90 -4.33 -2.88
C LEU A 14 -1.25 -5.68 -3.14
N GLY A 15 -0.65 -5.85 -4.33
CA GLY A 15 0.08 -7.06 -4.71
C GLY A 15 1.28 -7.33 -3.81
N LEU A 16 2.05 -6.29 -3.46
CA LEU A 16 3.18 -6.40 -2.53
C LEU A 16 2.72 -6.82 -1.13
N ALA A 17 1.66 -6.20 -0.61
CA ALA A 17 1.09 -6.53 0.69
C ALA A 17 0.54 -7.97 0.72
N ALA A 18 -0.24 -8.37 -0.30
CA ALA A 18 -0.79 -9.71 -0.43
C ALA A 18 0.30 -10.78 -0.58
N ALA A 19 1.36 -10.49 -1.35
CA ALA A 19 2.50 -11.39 -1.49
C ALA A 19 3.22 -11.61 -0.15
N MET A 20 3.39 -10.56 0.66
CA MET A 20 3.99 -10.67 2.00
C MET A 20 3.09 -11.44 2.97
N VAL A 21 1.77 -11.20 2.96
CA VAL A 21 0.81 -12.00 3.74
C VAL A 21 0.90 -13.48 3.35
N TRP A 22 0.90 -13.77 2.05
CA TRP A 22 0.94 -15.15 1.55
C TRP A 22 2.26 -15.84 1.93
N LEU A 23 3.38 -15.13 1.84
CA LEU A 23 4.69 -15.64 2.24
C LEU A 23 4.76 -15.89 3.75
N GLN A 24 4.12 -15.04 4.56
CA GLN A 24 4.03 -15.20 6.01
C GLN A 24 3.11 -16.36 6.41
N ASN A 25 2.03 -16.58 5.65
CA ASN A 25 1.03 -17.61 5.93
C ASN A 25 1.43 -19.01 5.43
N ARG A 26 2.59 -19.14 4.76
CA ARG A 26 3.12 -20.47 4.43
C ARG A 26 3.51 -21.20 5.72
N PRO A 27 3.06 -22.45 5.92
CA PRO A 27 3.36 -23.21 7.12
C PRO A 27 4.88 -23.38 7.24
N LYS A 28 5.44 -22.80 8.30
CA LYS A 28 6.86 -22.95 8.61
C LYS A 28 7.06 -24.36 9.18
N THR A 29 7.56 -25.26 8.34
CA THR A 29 7.90 -26.65 8.72
C THR A 29 9.11 -26.72 9.66
N GLU A 30 9.86 -25.62 9.81
CA GLU A 30 11.03 -25.53 10.67
C GLU A 30 10.97 -24.24 11.49
N PHE A 31 11.36 -24.31 12.77
CA PHE A 31 11.53 -23.17 13.69
C PHE A 31 12.72 -22.27 13.29
N LYS A 32 12.81 -21.93 12.01
CA LYS A 32 13.82 -21.03 11.48
C LYS A 32 13.38 -19.61 11.81
N VAL A 33 14.05 -19.01 12.79
CA VAL A 33 13.91 -17.58 13.12
C VAL A 33 14.23 -16.81 11.84
N SER A 34 13.19 -16.25 11.21
CA SER A 34 13.33 -15.50 9.97
C SER A 34 13.84 -14.10 10.33
N LEU A 35 15.11 -13.81 9.98
CA LEU A 35 15.71 -12.49 10.08
C LEU A 35 15.15 -11.49 9.04
N LEU A 36 14.32 -11.96 8.10
CA LEU A 36 13.64 -11.10 7.14
C LEU A 36 12.57 -10.28 7.87
N PRO A 37 12.70 -8.95 7.88
CA PRO A 37 11.72 -8.11 8.55
C PRO A 37 10.50 -7.97 7.63
N HIS A 38 9.58 -8.94 7.72
CA HIS A 38 8.33 -8.95 6.95
C HIS A 38 7.41 -7.79 7.31
N THR A 39 7.45 -7.34 8.57
CA THR A 39 6.65 -6.21 9.09
C THR A 39 6.90 -4.89 8.34
N PRO A 40 8.13 -4.35 8.22
CA PRO A 40 8.34 -3.10 7.49
C PRO A 40 8.02 -3.21 6.00
N LEU A 41 8.19 -4.38 5.36
CA LEU A 41 7.76 -4.56 3.97
C LEU A 41 6.23 -4.52 3.81
N MET A 42 5.49 -5.14 4.73
CA MET A 42 4.02 -5.05 4.74
C MET A 42 3.56 -3.61 4.94
N PHE A 43 4.19 -2.87 5.86
CA PHE A 43 3.88 -1.45 6.08
C PHE A 43 4.18 -0.59 4.86
N ALA A 44 5.30 -0.84 4.17
CA ALA A 44 5.63 -0.13 2.93
C ALA A 44 4.60 -0.39 1.83
N GLY A 45 4.19 -1.65 1.64
CA GLY A 45 3.13 -2.01 0.67
C GLY A 45 1.78 -1.36 1.00
N ALA A 46 1.37 -1.40 2.27
CA ALA A 46 0.15 -0.75 2.74
C ALA A 46 0.19 0.78 2.55
N PHE A 47 1.33 1.41 2.86
CA PHE A 47 1.51 2.85 2.67
C PHE A 47 1.39 3.26 1.20
N ILE A 48 2.05 2.53 0.29
CA ILE A 48 1.96 2.76 -1.15
C ILE A 48 0.50 2.63 -1.62
N ALA A 49 -0.22 1.60 -1.17
CA ALA A 49 -1.63 1.41 -1.52
C ALA A 49 -2.51 2.58 -1.06
N ILE A 50 -2.33 3.07 0.18
CA ILE A 50 -3.08 4.20 0.71
C ILE A 50 -2.79 5.49 -0.08
N VAL A 51 -1.52 5.77 -0.37
CA VAL A 51 -1.12 6.94 -1.16
C VAL A 51 -1.69 6.87 -2.58
N ALA A 52 -1.66 5.69 -3.21
CA ALA A 52 -2.25 5.49 -4.52
C ALA A 52 -3.77 5.74 -4.52
N VAL A 53 -4.48 5.27 -3.50
CA VAL A 53 -5.93 5.57 -3.31
C VAL A 53 -6.15 7.07 -3.15
N ALA A 54 -5.37 7.75 -2.31
CA ALA A 54 -5.49 9.20 -2.10
C ALA A 54 -5.22 10.00 -3.39
N TYR A 55 -4.20 9.60 -4.14
CA TYR A 55 -3.90 10.18 -5.45
C TYR A 55 -5.05 9.97 -6.44
N LEU A 56 -5.60 8.75 -6.49
CA LEU A 56 -6.72 8.43 -7.38
C LEU A 56 -7.96 9.25 -7.02
N LEU A 57 -8.30 9.39 -5.73
CA LEU A 57 -9.39 10.26 -5.26
C LEU A 57 -9.17 11.73 -5.65
N SER A 58 -7.93 12.21 -5.53
CA SER A 58 -7.55 13.57 -5.94
C SER A 58 -7.73 13.78 -7.45
N VAL A 59 -7.33 12.81 -8.27
CA VAL A 59 -7.49 12.83 -9.74
C VAL A 59 -8.97 12.81 -10.15
N TYR A 60 -9.80 12.02 -9.45
CA TYR A 60 -11.25 11.97 -9.69
C TYR A 60 -12.02 13.21 -9.18
N GLY A 61 -11.31 14.25 -8.72
CA GLY A 61 -11.92 15.51 -8.30
C GLY A 61 -12.62 15.44 -6.95
N VAL A 62 -12.38 14.38 -6.17
CA VAL A 62 -12.77 14.34 -4.76
C VAL A 62 -11.83 15.28 -4.01
N LYS A 63 -12.22 16.54 -3.93
CA LYS A 63 -11.54 17.53 -3.09
C LYS A 63 -11.64 17.04 -1.65
N LEU A 64 -10.52 16.58 -1.10
CA LEU A 64 -10.33 16.48 0.34
C LEU A 64 -10.77 17.84 0.93
N PRO A 65 -11.54 17.86 2.02
CA PRO A 65 -12.09 19.11 2.55
C PRO A 65 -10.94 20.09 2.73
N GLU A 66 -10.98 21.20 1.99
CA GLU A 66 -10.05 22.30 2.17
C GLU A 66 -10.12 22.66 3.66
N ARG A 67 -9.04 22.38 4.38
CA ARG A 67 -8.93 22.78 5.76
C ARG A 67 -8.80 24.30 5.71
N GLY A 68 -9.94 24.99 5.76
CA GLY A 68 -10.05 26.43 5.73
C GLY A 68 -9.15 27.03 6.80
N GLY A 69 -7.97 27.49 6.37
CA GLY A 69 -7.06 28.29 7.16
C GLY A 69 -7.64 29.68 7.30
N ARG A 70 -8.49 29.87 8.31
CA ARG A 70 -8.75 31.18 8.90
C ARG A 70 -7.72 31.39 10.00
N PHE A 71 -6.63 32.07 9.69
CA PHE A 71 -5.87 32.93 10.60
C PHE A 71 -5.23 34.04 9.77
#